data_AF-A0A1G7WUT8-F1
#
_entry.id   AF-A0A1G7WUT8-F1
#
_cell.length_a   1.000
_cell.length_b   1.000
_cell.length_c   1.000
_cell.angle_alpha   90.00
_cell.angle_beta   90.00
_cell.angle_gamma   90.00
#
_symmetry.space_group_name_H-M   'P 1'
#
loop_
_entity.id
_entity.type
_entity.pdbx_description
1 polymer ?
#
loop_
_entity_poly.entity_id
_entity_poly.type
_entity_poly.pdbx_seq_one_letter_code
_entity_poly.pdbx_strand_id
1 'polypeptide(L)'
;MVSTERVSGFFVDDESDVVFQGVHHLGSRRKSEEAFLEVRDLRQRKIGEYNAARVVRSLAAEEAPGSGSADVRFRVFSKRCDVPQAAAIWWRWASATPLRSGEWAGRPAGFDEAWLHVVQNSWFASGHSAAYYGDEGVAHLDGAQFSTRAGFYCALGEAVNGPGGYFGSNRDALHDCLRPSDAERRLRRLEWRDLGRSKSALGGTFVRTVLEILGEHSVDVVER
;
A
#
# COMPACT_ATOMS: atom_id res chain seq x y z
N MET A 1 9.90 22.73 0.02
CA MET A 1 9.08 21.75 0.74
C MET A 1 7.78 22.42 1.15
N VAL A 2 6.66 21.70 1.04
CA VAL A 2 5.35 22.11 1.55
C VAL A 2 4.91 21.03 2.53
N SER A 3 4.45 21.40 3.71
CA SER A 3 4.01 20.46 4.75
C SER A 3 2.57 20.79 5.12
N THR A 4 1.72 19.77 5.13
CA THR A 4 0.26 19.91 5.21
C THR A 4 -0.34 18.76 6.01
N GLU A 5 -1.49 18.96 6.64
CA GLU A 5 -2.20 17.91 7.37
C GLU A 5 -2.87 16.90 6.43
N ARG A 6 -3.43 17.39 5.32
CA ARG A 6 -4.20 16.56 4.38
C ARG A 6 -4.00 17.00 2.95
N VAL A 7 -4.14 16.05 2.04
CA VAL A 7 -4.18 16.29 0.60
C VAL A 7 -5.48 15.73 0.03
N SER A 8 -6.13 16.49 -0.85
CA SER A 8 -7.26 16.04 -1.66
C SER A 8 -6.96 16.26 -3.14
N GLY A 9 -7.56 15.45 -4.02
CA GLY A 9 -7.33 15.54 -5.46
C GLY A 9 -6.09 14.82 -5.99
N PHE A 10 -5.17 14.35 -5.13
CA PHE A 10 -3.92 13.71 -5.60
C PHE A 10 -4.11 12.28 -6.13
N PHE A 11 -5.03 11.51 -5.54
CA PHE A 11 -5.27 10.09 -5.88
C PHE A 11 -6.44 9.89 -6.84
N VAL A 12 -6.80 10.94 -7.56
CA VAL A 12 -7.84 10.95 -8.60
C VAL A 12 -7.21 11.43 -9.90
N ASP A 13 -7.89 11.17 -11.02
CA ASP A 13 -7.58 11.37 -12.46
C ASP A 13 -6.43 12.33 -12.90
N ASP A 14 -6.03 12.22 -14.18
CA ASP A 14 -4.92 12.98 -14.77
C ASP A 14 -5.11 14.52 -14.69
N GLU A 15 -4.02 15.26 -14.45
CA GLU A 15 -3.99 16.73 -14.29
C GLU A 15 -4.97 17.29 -13.24
N SER A 16 -4.86 16.77 -12.02
CA SER A 16 -5.72 17.20 -10.93
C SER A 16 -5.26 18.50 -10.26
N ASP A 17 -6.24 19.36 -9.94
CA ASP A 17 -6.06 20.41 -8.94
C ASP A 17 -6.03 19.74 -7.56
N VAL A 18 -4.85 19.68 -6.98
CA VAL A 18 -4.57 19.07 -5.68
C VAL A 18 -4.61 20.16 -4.61
N VAL A 19 -5.40 19.93 -3.56
CA VAL A 19 -5.51 20.86 -2.44
C VAL A 19 -4.72 20.32 -1.26
N PHE A 20 -3.73 21.10 -0.82
CA PHE A 20 -2.99 20.89 0.41
C PHE A 20 -3.73 21.65 1.50
N GLN A 21 -4.34 20.91 2.42
CA GLN A 21 -5.19 21.43 3.49
C GLN A 21 -4.42 21.43 4.80
N GLY A 22 -4.53 22.52 5.56
CA GLY A 22 -3.78 22.60 6.82
C GLY A 22 -2.28 22.83 6.60
N VAL A 23 -1.87 23.74 5.69
CA VAL A 23 -0.44 23.96 5.40
C VAL A 23 0.28 24.66 6.57
N HIS A 24 1.21 23.94 7.21
CA HIS A 24 2.06 24.46 8.29
C HIS A 24 3.36 25.11 7.79
N HIS A 25 3.89 24.63 6.66
CA HIS A 25 5.10 25.17 6.07
C HIS A 25 4.94 25.26 4.55
N LEU A 26 5.31 26.42 4.02
CA LEU A 26 5.13 26.74 2.62
C LEU A 26 6.40 27.38 2.06
N GLY A 27 7.15 26.60 1.29
CA GLY A 27 8.35 27.10 0.63
C GLY A 27 8.06 28.20 -0.40
N SER A 28 9.06 29.02 -0.69
CA SER A 28 8.98 30.09 -1.70
C SER A 28 8.89 29.58 -3.14
N ARG A 29 9.34 28.34 -3.40
CA ARG A 29 9.29 27.71 -4.72
C ARG A 29 7.85 27.48 -5.15
N ARG A 30 7.44 28.13 -6.25
CA ARG A 30 6.09 28.01 -6.82
C ARG A 30 5.93 26.93 -7.89
N LYS A 31 7.03 26.37 -8.38
CA LYS A 31 7.05 25.36 -9.43
C LYS A 31 8.20 24.38 -9.22
N SER A 32 7.95 23.10 -9.48
CA SER A 32 9.00 22.07 -9.59
C SER A 32 8.71 21.21 -10.81
N GLU A 33 9.75 20.77 -11.52
CA GLU A 33 9.63 19.77 -12.61
C GLU A 33 9.69 18.33 -12.06
N GLU A 34 10.24 18.18 -10.86
CA GLU A 34 10.31 16.92 -10.13
C GLU A 34 9.92 17.18 -8.67
N ALA A 35 8.89 16.50 -8.21
CA ALA A 35 8.36 16.61 -6.86
C ALA A 35 7.85 15.25 -6.41
N PHE A 36 7.88 15.05 -5.10
CA PHE A 36 7.37 13.85 -4.46
C PHE A 36 6.36 14.26 -3.37
N LEU A 37 5.25 13.52 -3.28
CA LEU A 37 4.36 13.56 -2.14
C LEU A 37 4.81 12.48 -1.16
N GLU A 38 5.39 12.90 -0.04
CA GLU A 38 5.73 12.00 1.06
C GLU A 38 4.55 11.90 2.03
N VAL A 39 4.17 10.67 2.38
CA VAL A 39 3.24 10.40 3.46
C VAL A 39 4.03 10.12 4.72
N ARG A 40 3.70 10.82 5.81
CA ARG A 40 4.40 10.70 7.11
C ARG A 40 3.42 10.34 8.21
N ASP A 41 3.87 9.50 9.15
CA ASP A 41 3.10 9.18 10.35
C ASP A 41 3.19 10.30 11.41
N LEU A 42 2.47 10.16 12.53
CA LEU A 42 2.52 11.11 13.65
C LEU A 42 3.91 11.26 14.27
N ARG A 43 4.82 10.30 14.06
CA ARG A 43 6.22 10.36 14.51
C ARG A 43 7.15 10.96 13.46
N GLN A 44 6.60 11.54 12.39
CA GLN A 44 7.30 12.12 11.25
C GLN A 44 8.15 11.11 10.44
N ARG A 45 7.92 9.81 10.61
CA ARG A 45 8.56 8.78 9.79
C ARG A 45 7.90 8.74 8.42
N LYS A 46 8.70 8.63 7.37
CA LYS A 46 8.20 8.42 6.01
C LYS A 46 7.58 7.02 5.94
N ILE A 47 6.31 6.94 5.58
CA ILE A 47 5.55 5.70 5.46
C ILE A 47 5.00 5.49 4.05
N GLY A 48 5.15 6.45 3.14
CA GLY A 48 4.71 6.36 1.75
C GLY A 48 5.33 7.46 0.89
N GLU A 49 5.36 7.25 -0.41
CA GLU A 49 5.88 8.22 -1.38
C GLU A 49 5.25 8.08 -2.76
N TYR A 50 4.92 9.21 -3.37
CA TYR A 50 4.40 9.27 -4.73
C TYR A 50 5.20 10.25 -5.56
N ASN A 51 5.54 9.86 -6.79
CA ASN A 51 6.10 10.79 -7.75
C ASN A 51 4.99 11.73 -8.25
N ALA A 52 5.08 13.01 -7.88
CA ALA A 52 4.17 14.07 -8.31
C ALA A 52 4.64 14.76 -9.61
N ALA A 53 5.74 14.29 -10.20
CA ALA A 53 6.37 14.82 -11.40
C ALA A 53 6.46 16.36 -11.33
N ARG A 54 5.85 17.04 -12.30
CA ARG A 54 5.77 18.49 -12.31
C ARG A 54 4.62 18.99 -11.44
N VAL A 55 4.88 19.99 -10.60
CA VAL A 55 3.89 20.67 -9.76
C VAL A 55 3.97 22.18 -9.93
N VAL A 56 2.82 22.84 -10.00
CA VAL A 56 2.71 24.30 -10.12
C VAL A 56 1.72 24.82 -9.09
N ARG A 57 2.15 25.75 -8.24
CA ARG A 57 1.29 26.39 -7.25
C ARG A 57 0.33 27.37 -7.92
N SER A 58 -0.96 27.23 -7.64
CA SER A 58 -1.98 28.17 -8.11
C SER A 58 -1.92 29.47 -7.30
N LEU A 59 -2.20 30.60 -7.96
CA LEU A 59 -2.17 31.93 -7.33
C LEU A 59 -3.34 32.15 -6.36
N ALA A 60 -4.43 31.39 -6.50
CA ALA A 60 -5.60 31.44 -5.64
C ALA A 60 -5.42 30.53 -4.40
N ALA A 61 -4.57 30.95 -3.47
CA ALA A 61 -4.66 30.45 -2.10
C ALA A 61 -5.82 31.20 -1.43
N GLU A 62 -6.93 30.51 -1.17
CA GLU A 62 -8.00 31.07 -0.34
C GLU A 62 -7.58 30.90 1.12
N GLU A 63 -7.33 32.00 1.81
CA GLU A 63 -7.18 31.98 3.27
C GLU A 63 -8.54 31.60 3.86
N ALA A 64 -8.64 30.40 4.45
CA ALA A 64 -9.83 30.03 5.21
C ALA A 64 -9.96 30.98 6.42
N PRO A 65 -11.11 31.65 6.62
CA PRO A 65 -11.25 32.58 7.72
C PRO A 65 -11.25 31.82 9.05
N GLY A 66 -10.25 32.06 9.89
CA GLY A 66 -10.29 31.75 11.33
C GLY A 66 -9.39 30.61 11.83
N SER A 67 -8.61 29.94 11.00
CA SER A 67 -7.54 29.04 11.47
C SER A 67 -6.23 29.50 10.85
N GLY A 68 -5.15 29.64 11.64
CA GLY A 68 -3.83 30.13 11.19
C GLY A 68 -3.11 29.22 10.18
N SER A 69 -3.86 28.42 9.42
CA SER A 69 -3.39 27.48 8.42
C SER A 69 -4.18 27.70 7.14
N ALA A 70 -3.48 28.01 6.04
CA ALA A 70 -4.09 28.27 4.74
C ALA A 70 -4.18 26.99 3.90
N ASP A 71 -5.25 26.86 3.13
CA ASP A 71 -5.36 25.83 2.09
C ASP A 71 -4.63 26.32 0.83
N VAL A 72 -3.83 25.45 0.22
CA VAL A 72 -3.02 25.79 -0.94
C VAL A 72 -3.29 24.83 -2.08
N ARG A 73 -3.68 25.39 -3.24
CA ARG A 73 -3.93 24.62 -4.46
C ARG A 73 -2.65 24.48 -5.29
N PHE A 74 -2.41 23.29 -5.79
CA PHE A 74 -1.36 22.95 -6.73
C PHE A 74 -1.97 22.21 -7.92
N ARG A 75 -1.52 22.55 -9.12
CA ARG A 75 -1.72 21.70 -10.28
C ARG A 75 -0.60 20.67 -10.35
N VAL A 76 -0.97 19.39 -10.35
CA VAL A 76 -0.03 18.27 -10.39
C VAL A 76 -0.14 17.58 -11.74
N PHE A 77 1.00 17.39 -12.40
CA PHE A 77 1.12 16.80 -13.74
C PHE A 77 1.75 15.41 -13.66
N SER A 78 1.33 14.60 -12.70
CA SER A 78 1.77 13.22 -12.54
C SER A 78 0.95 12.27 -13.41
N LYS A 79 1.54 11.14 -13.79
CA LYS A 79 0.82 10.03 -14.42
C LYS A 79 -0.18 9.42 -13.42
N ARG A 80 -1.37 9.04 -13.89
CA ARG A 80 -2.45 8.32 -13.18
C ARG A 80 -2.02 7.61 -11.89
N CYS A 81 -2.44 8.17 -10.75
CA CYS A 81 -2.62 7.42 -9.51
C CYS A 81 -4.13 7.27 -9.29
N ASP A 82 -4.77 6.40 -10.07
CA ASP A 82 -6.22 6.17 -10.02
C ASP A 82 -6.56 5.20 -8.88
N VAL A 83 -6.34 5.66 -7.65
CA VAL A 83 -6.55 4.89 -6.42
C VAL A 83 -7.23 5.79 -5.37
N PRO A 84 -8.47 6.24 -5.61
CA PRO A 84 -9.12 7.29 -4.81
C PRO A 84 -9.22 6.96 -3.32
N GLN A 85 -9.31 5.67 -2.97
CA GLN A 85 -9.38 5.21 -1.58
C GLN A 85 -8.04 5.30 -0.84
N ALA A 86 -6.91 5.48 -1.54
CA ALA A 86 -5.57 5.56 -0.94
C ALA A 86 -5.48 6.69 0.10
N ALA A 87 -6.11 7.85 -0.13
CA ALA A 87 -6.12 8.94 0.85
C ALA A 87 -6.71 8.51 2.21
N ALA A 88 -7.82 7.77 2.18
CA ALA A 88 -8.48 7.30 3.40
C ALA A 88 -7.66 6.22 4.12
N ILE A 89 -6.99 5.36 3.34
CA ILE A 89 -6.11 4.32 3.88
C ILE A 89 -4.87 4.95 4.51
N TRP A 90 -4.22 5.90 3.83
CA TRP A 90 -3.09 6.64 4.40
C TRP A 90 -3.46 7.39 5.67
N TRP A 91 -4.64 8.01 5.71
CA TRP A 91 -5.15 8.64 6.93
C TRP A 91 -5.24 7.64 8.09
N ARG A 92 -5.76 6.43 7.82
CA ARG A 92 -5.82 5.34 8.81
C ARG A 92 -4.42 4.89 9.25
N TRP A 93 -3.48 4.76 8.32
CA TRP A 93 -2.12 4.26 8.58
C TRP A 93 -1.23 5.30 9.29
N ALA A 94 -1.42 6.58 9.01
CA ALA A 94 -0.68 7.67 9.66
C ALA A 94 -1.10 7.88 11.13
N SER A 95 -2.25 7.35 11.55
CA SER A 95 -2.76 7.47 12.92
C SER A 95 -1.89 6.73 13.96
N ALA A 96 -2.06 7.05 15.25
CA ALA A 96 -1.35 6.39 16.34
C ALA A 96 -1.79 4.93 16.58
N THR A 97 -2.89 4.50 15.99
CA THR A 97 -3.50 3.20 16.25
C THR A 97 -2.80 2.11 15.42
N PRO A 98 -2.25 1.05 16.04
CA PRO A 98 -1.66 -0.07 15.31
C PRO A 98 -2.63 -0.67 14.28
N LEU A 99 -2.09 -1.13 13.15
CA LEU A 99 -2.87 -1.86 12.16
C LEU A 99 -3.24 -3.25 12.71
N ARG A 100 -4.44 -3.72 12.37
CA ARG A 100 -4.87 -5.11 12.60
C ARG A 100 -4.97 -5.83 11.28
N SER A 101 -4.62 -7.12 11.27
CA SER A 101 -4.84 -7.96 10.09
C SER A 101 -6.33 -8.00 9.73
N GLY A 102 -6.61 -8.01 8.43
CA GLY A 102 -7.96 -8.04 7.88
C GLY A 102 -8.69 -6.71 7.85
N GLU A 103 -8.06 -5.56 8.14
CA GLU A 103 -8.71 -4.25 8.03
C GLU A 103 -9.14 -3.88 6.60
N TRP A 104 -8.53 -4.52 5.61
CA TRP A 104 -8.90 -4.45 4.20
C TRP A 104 -10.15 -5.28 3.87
N ALA A 105 -10.46 -6.30 4.66
CA ALA A 105 -11.57 -7.22 4.40
C ALA A 105 -12.92 -6.56 4.73
N GLY A 106 -13.95 -6.85 3.92
CA GLY A 106 -15.33 -6.39 4.16
C GLY A 106 -15.60 -4.91 3.85
N ARG A 107 -14.73 -4.28 3.06
CA ARG A 107 -14.86 -2.89 2.60
C ARG A 107 -15.52 -2.82 1.22
N PRO A 108 -15.93 -1.63 0.73
CA PRO A 108 -16.56 -1.50 -0.59
C PRO A 108 -15.68 -2.10 -1.70
N ALA A 109 -16.30 -2.49 -2.82
CA ALA A 109 -15.59 -3.06 -3.97
C ALA A 109 -14.39 -2.18 -4.39
N GLY A 110 -13.24 -2.82 -4.67
CA GLY A 110 -11.99 -2.16 -5.06
C GLY A 110 -11.16 -1.58 -3.90
N PHE A 111 -11.65 -1.66 -2.66
CA PHE A 111 -10.88 -1.18 -1.50
C PHE A 111 -9.63 -2.02 -1.23
N ASP A 112 -9.69 -3.30 -1.51
CA ASP A 112 -8.58 -4.25 -1.46
C ASP A 112 -7.48 -3.94 -2.47
N GLU A 113 -7.81 -3.51 -3.69
CA GLU A 113 -6.83 -3.03 -4.67
C GLU A 113 -6.12 -1.77 -4.17
N ALA A 114 -6.88 -0.82 -3.63
CA ALA A 114 -6.31 0.38 -3.03
C ALA A 114 -5.45 0.08 -1.79
N TRP A 115 -5.87 -0.88 -0.98
CA TRP A 115 -5.09 -1.35 0.17
C TRP A 115 -3.79 -2.00 -0.25
N LEU A 116 -3.83 -2.92 -1.23
CA LEU A 116 -2.63 -3.56 -1.76
C LEU A 116 -1.65 -2.53 -2.33
N HIS A 117 -2.16 -1.52 -3.04
CA HIS A 117 -1.37 -0.40 -3.52
C HIS A 117 -0.66 0.34 -2.37
N VAL A 118 -1.39 0.68 -1.30
CA VAL A 118 -0.83 1.37 -0.13
C VAL A 118 0.17 0.48 0.62
N VAL A 119 -0.12 -0.81 0.80
CA VAL A 119 0.79 -1.79 1.40
C VAL A 119 2.10 -1.83 0.62
N GLN A 120 2.04 -2.00 -0.70
CA GLN A 120 3.23 -2.06 -1.55
C GLN A 120 4.03 -0.75 -1.48
N ASN A 121 3.37 0.40 -1.61
CA ASN A 121 4.02 1.69 -1.54
C ASN A 121 4.70 1.90 -0.18
N SER A 122 4.00 1.58 0.91
CA SER A 122 4.49 1.75 2.26
C SER A 122 5.71 0.88 2.56
N TRP A 123 5.66 -0.38 2.12
CA TRP A 123 6.72 -1.35 2.33
C TRP A 123 8.06 -0.83 1.80
N PHE A 124 8.08 -0.41 0.53
CA PHE A 124 9.29 0.08 -0.13
C PHE A 124 9.67 1.49 0.31
N ALA A 125 8.71 2.40 0.54
CA ALA A 125 9.00 3.74 1.05
C ALA A 125 9.63 3.72 2.45
N SER A 126 9.36 2.66 3.22
CA SER A 126 9.96 2.41 4.54
C SER A 126 11.31 1.70 4.47
N GLY A 127 11.83 1.41 3.27
CA GLY A 127 13.15 0.81 3.07
C GLY A 127 13.19 -0.73 3.16
N HIS A 128 12.05 -1.42 3.21
CA HIS A 128 12.04 -2.88 3.18
C HIS A 128 12.27 -3.40 1.77
N SER A 129 13.05 -4.48 1.65
CA SER A 129 13.11 -5.29 0.44
C SER A 129 11.86 -6.17 0.28
N ALA A 130 11.60 -6.66 -0.93
CA ALA A 130 10.62 -7.70 -1.19
C ALA A 130 11.14 -9.03 -0.61
N ALA A 131 10.82 -9.33 0.64
CA ALA A 131 11.37 -10.49 1.35
C ALA A 131 10.48 -10.94 2.52
N TYR A 132 10.85 -12.08 3.09
CA TYR A 132 10.33 -12.62 4.33
C TYR A 132 10.95 -11.92 5.56
N TYR A 133 10.11 -11.46 6.50
CA TYR A 133 10.52 -10.81 7.75
C TYR A 133 9.96 -11.49 9.01
N GLY A 134 9.19 -12.58 8.87
CA GLY A 134 8.73 -13.35 10.02
C GLY A 134 9.88 -14.13 10.70
N ASP A 135 9.56 -14.74 11.83
CA ASP A 135 10.56 -15.47 12.64
C ASP A 135 10.54 -16.99 12.44
N GLU A 136 9.36 -17.58 12.23
CA GLU A 136 9.18 -19.04 12.31
C GLU A 136 9.36 -19.79 10.98
N GLY A 137 9.42 -19.06 9.87
CA GLY A 137 9.33 -19.64 8.53
C GLY A 137 7.97 -20.27 8.21
N VAL A 138 6.95 -20.05 9.05
CA VAL A 138 5.58 -20.54 8.88
C VAL A 138 4.63 -19.36 8.80
N ALA A 139 3.68 -19.42 7.87
CA ALA A 139 2.59 -18.45 7.74
C ALA A 139 1.25 -19.17 7.69
N HIS A 140 0.20 -18.55 8.23
CA HIS A 140 -1.15 -19.09 8.25
C HIS A 140 -2.07 -18.22 7.39
N LEU A 141 -2.62 -18.79 6.32
CA LEU A 141 -3.50 -18.12 5.39
C LEU A 141 -4.91 -18.70 5.48
N ASP A 142 -5.89 -17.85 5.78
CA ASP A 142 -7.30 -18.23 5.80
C ASP A 142 -7.98 -17.84 4.47
N GLY A 143 -8.28 -18.86 3.66
CA GLY A 143 -8.95 -18.74 2.38
C GLY A 143 -10.37 -18.15 2.45
N ALA A 144 -10.96 -18.04 3.64
CA ALA A 144 -12.24 -17.40 3.87
C ALA A 144 -12.19 -15.86 3.87
N GLN A 145 -11.01 -15.26 4.06
CA GLN A 145 -10.85 -13.82 4.27
C GLN A 145 -10.93 -13.00 2.97
N PHE A 146 -10.70 -13.62 1.80
CA PHE A 146 -10.64 -12.93 0.52
C PHE A 146 -11.53 -13.60 -0.54
N SER A 147 -11.98 -12.79 -1.49
CA SER A 147 -12.71 -13.24 -2.69
C SER A 147 -12.10 -12.72 -3.99
N THR A 148 -11.04 -11.92 -3.91
CA THR A 148 -10.37 -11.26 -5.04
C THR A 148 -8.87 -11.53 -4.99
N ARG A 149 -8.18 -11.29 -6.11
CA ARG A 149 -6.72 -11.46 -6.18
C ARG A 149 -5.98 -10.42 -5.32
N ALA A 150 -6.47 -9.18 -5.29
CA ALA A 150 -5.88 -8.15 -4.44
C ALA A 150 -6.03 -8.51 -2.96
N GLY A 151 -7.23 -8.96 -2.54
CA GLY A 151 -7.47 -9.47 -1.20
C GLY A 151 -6.59 -10.67 -0.84
N PHE A 152 -6.34 -11.58 -1.78
CA PHE A 152 -5.37 -12.67 -1.58
C PHE A 152 -3.97 -12.16 -1.25
N TYR A 153 -3.44 -11.20 -2.01
CA TYR A 153 -2.11 -10.65 -1.75
C TYR A 153 -2.05 -9.85 -0.44
N CYS A 154 -3.11 -9.14 -0.07
CA CYS A 154 -3.22 -8.51 1.26
C CYS A 154 -3.17 -9.56 2.38
N ALA A 155 -3.98 -10.62 2.26
CA ALA A 155 -4.02 -11.70 3.25
C ALA A 155 -2.68 -12.42 3.36
N LEU A 156 -2.02 -12.72 2.24
CA LEU A 156 -0.71 -13.38 2.22
C LEU A 156 0.37 -12.49 2.84
N GLY A 157 0.39 -11.20 2.49
CA GLY A 157 1.31 -10.24 3.09
C GLY A 157 1.16 -10.14 4.61
N GLU A 158 -0.08 -10.10 5.09
CA GLU A 158 -0.36 -10.07 6.53
C GLU A 158 -0.01 -11.38 7.24
N ALA A 159 -0.27 -12.52 6.60
CA ALA A 159 0.08 -13.83 7.13
C ALA A 159 1.59 -14.03 7.27
N VAL A 160 2.37 -13.45 6.35
CA VAL A 160 3.82 -13.66 6.28
C VAL A 160 4.61 -12.61 7.08
N ASN A 161 4.21 -11.35 6.99
CA ASN A 161 4.97 -10.20 7.50
C ASN A 161 4.22 -9.38 8.55
N GLY A 162 3.07 -9.87 9.04
CA GLY A 162 2.27 -9.22 10.07
C GLY A 162 1.32 -8.12 9.53
N PRO A 163 0.53 -7.46 10.39
CA PRO A 163 -0.47 -6.47 9.96
C PRO A 163 0.10 -5.38 9.03
N GLY A 164 -0.52 -5.19 7.87
CA GLY A 164 -0.03 -4.27 6.83
C GLY A 164 1.22 -4.76 6.07
N GLY A 165 1.61 -6.01 6.25
CA GLY A 165 2.77 -6.63 5.59
C GLY A 165 2.58 -6.82 4.10
N TYR A 166 3.68 -6.71 3.35
CA TYR A 166 3.72 -6.98 1.91
C TYR A 166 4.39 -8.33 1.64
N PHE A 167 3.79 -9.14 0.76
CA PHE A 167 4.42 -10.35 0.25
C PHE A 167 3.94 -10.64 -1.18
N GLY A 168 4.20 -9.68 -2.07
CA GLY A 168 3.83 -9.72 -3.49
C GLY A 168 2.52 -9.00 -3.80
N SER A 169 2.37 -8.53 -5.03
CA SER A 169 1.13 -7.94 -5.59
C SER A 169 0.73 -8.53 -6.94
N ASN A 170 1.52 -9.47 -7.45
CA ASN A 170 1.31 -10.26 -8.66
C ASN A 170 2.26 -11.48 -8.62
N ARG A 171 2.33 -12.27 -9.71
CA ARG A 171 3.16 -13.47 -9.78
C ARG A 171 4.66 -13.18 -9.69
N ASP A 172 5.14 -12.18 -10.42
CA ASP A 172 6.56 -11.81 -10.44
C ASP A 172 6.99 -11.26 -9.08
N ALA A 173 6.17 -10.39 -8.50
CA ALA A 173 6.40 -9.86 -7.15
C ALA A 173 6.36 -10.95 -6.07
N LEU A 174 5.55 -11.99 -6.24
CA LEU A 174 5.56 -13.15 -5.35
C LEU A 174 6.87 -13.95 -5.49
N HIS A 175 7.35 -14.17 -6.71
CA HIS A 175 8.69 -14.75 -6.92
C HIS A 175 9.77 -13.92 -6.24
N ASP A 176 9.75 -12.60 -6.39
CA ASP A 176 10.74 -11.72 -5.78
C ASP A 176 10.72 -11.81 -4.26
N CYS A 177 9.54 -11.86 -3.63
CA CYS A 177 9.41 -12.01 -2.18
C CYS A 177 9.87 -13.39 -1.66
N LEU A 178 9.76 -14.43 -2.50
CA LEU A 178 10.15 -15.80 -2.16
C LEU A 178 11.64 -16.06 -2.38
N ARG A 179 12.30 -15.26 -3.22
CA ARG A 179 13.75 -15.35 -3.41
C ARG A 179 14.44 -14.95 -2.10
N PRO A 180 15.19 -15.86 -1.46
CA PRO A 180 15.86 -15.53 -0.21
C PRO A 180 16.93 -14.45 -0.47
N SER A 181 16.90 -13.37 0.31
CA SER A 181 18.06 -12.49 0.49
C SER A 181 19.11 -13.12 1.41
N ASP A 182 18.66 -14.02 2.29
CA ASP A 182 19.44 -14.79 3.24
C ASP A 182 18.82 -16.20 3.36
N ALA A 183 19.64 -17.26 3.25
CA ALA A 183 19.18 -18.64 3.29
C ALA A 183 18.51 -19.03 4.62
N GLU A 184 18.83 -18.33 5.71
CA GLU A 184 18.25 -18.58 7.03
C GLU A 184 16.86 -17.94 7.19
N ARG A 185 16.60 -16.81 6.54
CA ARG A 185 15.34 -16.04 6.63
C ARG A 185 14.49 -16.21 5.39
N ARG A 186 13.69 -17.28 5.38
CA ARG A 186 12.74 -17.58 4.30
C ARG A 186 11.43 -18.16 4.82
N LEU A 187 10.36 -17.97 4.05
CA LEU A 187 9.15 -18.74 4.21
C LEU A 187 9.45 -20.20 3.85
N ARG A 188 9.08 -21.14 4.73
CA ARG A 188 9.30 -22.58 4.57
C ARG A 188 7.99 -23.34 4.47
N ARG A 189 6.94 -22.85 5.13
CA ARG A 189 5.61 -23.45 5.14
C ARG A 189 4.51 -22.41 5.07
N LEU A 190 3.50 -22.68 4.26
CA LEU A 190 2.24 -21.95 4.23
C LEU A 190 1.11 -22.91 4.61
N GLU A 191 0.50 -22.67 5.77
CA GLU A 191 -0.71 -23.40 6.18
C GLU A 191 -1.92 -22.68 5.59
N TRP A 192 -2.50 -23.27 4.56
CA TRP A 192 -3.60 -22.67 3.79
C TRP A 192 -4.90 -23.34 4.16
N ARG A 193 -5.64 -22.69 5.06
CA ARG A 193 -6.99 -23.11 5.46
C ARG A 193 -8.01 -22.73 4.40
N ASP A 194 -9.02 -23.58 4.18
CA ASP A 194 -10.12 -23.30 3.27
C ASP A 194 -9.65 -23.06 1.81
N LEU A 195 -8.61 -23.78 1.36
CA LEU A 195 -8.04 -23.68 0.01
C LEU A 195 -9.09 -23.93 -1.09
N GLY A 196 -10.05 -24.83 -0.85
CA GLY A 196 -11.20 -25.06 -1.74
C GLY A 196 -12.03 -23.79 -1.97
N ARG A 197 -12.22 -22.96 -0.93
CA ARG A 197 -12.92 -21.67 -1.06
C ARG A 197 -12.10 -20.67 -1.87
N SER A 198 -10.78 -20.62 -1.68
CA SER A 198 -9.90 -19.81 -2.52
C SER A 198 -9.95 -20.22 -4.00
N LYS A 199 -9.98 -21.53 -4.30
CA LYS A 199 -10.13 -22.04 -5.68
C LYS A 199 -11.46 -21.58 -6.31
N SER A 200 -12.56 -21.67 -5.55
CA SER A 200 -13.87 -21.21 -6.01
C SER A 200 -13.92 -19.70 -6.26
N ALA A 201 -13.31 -18.91 -5.38
CA ALA A 201 -13.35 -17.45 -5.48
C ALA A 201 -12.39 -16.87 -6.54
N LEU A 202 -11.16 -17.40 -6.63
CA LEU A 202 -10.09 -16.85 -7.46
C LEU A 202 -9.92 -17.56 -8.81
N GLY A 203 -10.54 -18.73 -8.95
CA GLY A 203 -10.39 -19.64 -10.07
C GLY A 203 -9.20 -20.60 -9.91
N GLY A 204 -9.41 -21.86 -10.31
CA GLY A 204 -8.42 -22.92 -10.16
C GLY A 204 -7.07 -22.64 -10.84
N THR A 205 -7.06 -21.97 -12.00
CA THR A 205 -5.83 -21.61 -12.71
C THR A 205 -4.97 -20.63 -11.90
N PHE A 206 -5.58 -19.65 -11.24
CA PHE A 206 -4.84 -18.70 -10.42
C PHE A 206 -4.19 -19.41 -9.23
N VAL A 207 -4.99 -20.17 -8.48
CA VAL A 207 -4.51 -20.91 -7.30
C VAL A 207 -3.43 -21.92 -7.66
N ARG A 208 -3.62 -22.67 -8.75
CA ARG A 208 -2.60 -23.62 -9.24
C ARG A 208 -1.27 -22.91 -9.49
N THR A 209 -1.25 -21.77 -10.17
CA THR A 209 0.00 -21.06 -10.39
C THR A 209 0.62 -20.52 -9.12
N VAL A 210 -0.17 -20.06 -8.14
CA VAL A 210 0.38 -19.69 -6.82
C VAL A 210 1.07 -20.89 -6.16
N LEU A 211 0.43 -22.06 -6.18
CA LEU A 211 1.01 -23.29 -5.63
C LEU A 211 2.29 -23.72 -6.36
N GLU A 212 2.32 -23.59 -7.68
CA GLU A 212 3.53 -23.84 -8.50
C GLU A 212 4.68 -22.93 -8.08
N ILE A 213 4.43 -21.62 -7.96
CA ILE A 213 5.41 -20.63 -7.51
C ILE A 213 5.93 -20.96 -6.10
N LEU A 214 5.04 -21.29 -5.16
CA LEU A 214 5.43 -21.68 -3.80
C LEU A 214 6.31 -22.94 -3.82
N GLY A 215 5.96 -23.95 -4.63
CA GLY A 215 6.72 -25.18 -4.78
C GLY A 215 8.11 -24.97 -5.39
N GLU A 216 8.24 -24.12 -6.41
CA GLU A 216 9.53 -23.75 -7.02
C GLU A 216 10.49 -23.12 -5.99
N HIS A 217 9.95 -22.40 -5.01
CA HIS A 217 10.72 -21.78 -3.92
C HIS A 217 10.80 -22.64 -2.66
N SER A 218 10.47 -23.93 -2.76
CA SER A 218 10.55 -24.89 -1.65
C SER A 218 9.73 -24.47 -0.41
N VAL A 219 8.56 -23.87 -0.63
CA VAL A 219 7.55 -23.62 0.40
C VAL A 219 6.57 -24.80 0.44
N ASP A 220 6.53 -25.48 1.57
CA ASP A 220 5.58 -26.56 1.85
C ASP A 220 4.17 -25.96 2.06
N VAL A 221 3.19 -26.39 1.26
CA VAL A 221 1.80 -25.92 1.40
C VAL A 221 0.97 -27.02 2.05
N VAL A 222 0.46 -26.74 3.25
CA VAL A 222 -0.39 -27.66 4.01
C VAL A 222 -1.83 -27.16 3.97
N GLU A 223 -2.72 -27.92 3.35
CA GLU A 223 -4.16 -27.66 3.40
C GLU A 223 -4.69 -28.03 4.79
N ARG A 224 -5.38 -27.09 5.46
CA ARG A 224 -5.98 -27.27 6.79
C ARG A 224 -7.49 -27.04 6.78
#